data_AF-A0A0G4NRL4-F1
#
_entry.id   AF-A0A0G4NRL4-F1
#
_cell.length_a   1.000
_cell.length_b   1.000
_cell.length_c   1.000
_cell.angle_alpha   90.00
_cell.angle_beta   90.00
_cell.angle_gamma   90.00
#
_symmetry.space_group_name_H-M   'P 1'
#
loop_
_entity.id
_entity.type
_entity.pdbx_description
1 polymer ?
#
loop_
_entity_poly.entity_id
_entity_poly.type
_entity_poly.pdbx_seq_one_letter_code
_entity_poly.pdbx_strand_id
1 'polypeptide(L)'
;MAAPANITIKNLSGKWQMNKTLSDSPEPALALQGIGWMVRKAVGLATLTLHVKQYEGAPKPPSTATDPVTHIDIDQTATGGVKGTKENRCLDLEFREHADWLFGSCRGQSDWRSPAEIEDEFLKKGWLEGDAESTGPQGKSHVYSHVENVDNGWTATQIWGFQEIDGQRRYARNLVVAKDDKKVEFRLVYDYLGENDAA
;
A
#
# COMPACT_ATOMS: atom_id res chain seq x y z
N MET A 1 -12.33 -4.72 11.47
CA MET A 1 -12.45 -6.16 11.79
C MET A 1 -11.52 -6.93 10.86
N ALA A 2 -11.29 -8.23 11.13
CA ALA A 2 -10.63 -9.11 10.17
C ALA A 2 -11.32 -9.05 8.80
N ALA A 3 -10.56 -9.24 7.72
CA ALA A 3 -11.14 -9.22 6.38
C ALA A 3 -11.95 -10.51 6.16
N PRO A 4 -13.22 -10.42 5.69
CA PRO A 4 -13.99 -11.62 5.36
C PRO A 4 -13.32 -12.41 4.23
N ALA A 5 -13.61 -13.70 4.11
CA ALA A 5 -12.93 -14.61 3.16
C ALA A 5 -13.14 -14.22 1.68
N ASN A 6 -14.23 -13.51 1.35
CA ASN A 6 -14.48 -13.03 -0.02
C ASN A 6 -13.65 -11.78 -0.37
N ILE A 7 -12.99 -11.15 0.60
CA ILE A 7 -12.05 -10.04 0.38
C ILE A 7 -10.65 -10.61 0.25
N THR A 8 -10.11 -10.56 -0.97
CA THR A 8 -8.84 -11.19 -1.35
C THR A 8 -7.93 -10.16 -2.01
N ILE A 9 -6.68 -10.51 -2.31
CA ILE A 9 -5.76 -9.54 -2.90
C ILE A 9 -6.23 -9.05 -4.29
N LYS A 10 -6.96 -9.91 -5.03
CA LYS A 10 -7.64 -9.57 -6.30
C LYS A 10 -8.84 -8.63 -6.13
N ASN A 11 -9.39 -8.49 -4.93
CA ASN A 11 -10.48 -7.57 -4.66
C ASN A 11 -10.38 -6.99 -3.25
N LEU A 12 -9.63 -5.89 -3.13
CA LEU A 12 -9.51 -5.08 -1.92
C LEU A 12 -10.59 -3.98 -1.84
N SER A 13 -11.58 -3.95 -2.74
CA SER A 13 -12.56 -2.87 -2.76
C SER A 13 -13.34 -2.77 -1.45
N GLY A 14 -13.42 -1.55 -0.91
CA GLY A 14 -14.10 -1.26 0.34
C GLY A 14 -13.34 -0.26 1.22
N LYS A 15 -13.81 -0.14 2.46
CA LYS A 15 -13.32 0.80 3.45
C LYS A 15 -12.41 0.08 4.44
N TRP A 16 -11.20 0.61 4.63
CA TRP A 16 -10.16 0.01 5.48
C TRP A 16 -9.61 1.03 6.44
N GLN A 17 -9.63 0.74 7.74
CA GLN A 17 -9.00 1.61 8.74
C GLN A 17 -7.66 1.03 9.16
N MET A 18 -6.62 1.86 9.19
CA MET A 18 -5.32 1.46 9.71
C MET A 18 -5.43 1.20 11.23
N ASN A 19 -5.12 -0.03 11.64
CA ASN A 19 -5.09 -0.42 13.04
C ASN A 19 -3.77 0.01 13.66
N LYS A 20 -3.78 1.10 14.42
CA LYS A 20 -2.58 1.66 15.05
C LYS A 20 -1.93 0.77 16.09
N THR A 21 -2.70 -0.09 16.74
CA THR A 21 -2.19 -0.98 17.80
C THR A 21 -1.44 -2.16 17.20
N LEU A 22 -1.87 -2.64 16.03
CA LEU A 22 -1.27 -3.77 15.33
C LEU A 22 -0.22 -3.37 14.28
N SER A 23 -0.17 -2.08 13.93
CA SER A 23 0.82 -1.51 13.01
C SER A 23 2.05 -1.04 13.76
N ASP A 24 3.19 -1.14 13.08
CA ASP A 24 4.40 -0.45 13.50
C ASP A 24 4.27 1.06 13.28
N SER A 25 5.11 1.84 13.96
CA SER A 25 5.10 3.30 13.80
C SER A 25 5.74 3.70 12.46
N PRO A 26 5.06 4.52 11.63
CA PRO A 26 5.66 5.08 10.42
C PRO A 26 6.59 6.28 10.72
N GLU A 27 6.70 6.73 11.97
CA GLU A 27 7.45 7.94 12.33
C GLU A 27 8.92 7.93 11.88
N PRO A 28 9.69 6.83 12.10
CA PRO A 28 11.08 6.82 11.68
C PRO A 28 11.24 6.90 10.15
N ALA A 29 10.30 6.31 9.40
CA ALA A 29 10.27 6.40 7.95
C ALA A 29 9.95 7.84 7.49
N LEU A 30 8.93 8.47 8.09
CA LEU A 30 8.60 9.87 7.80
C LEU A 30 9.77 10.82 8.13
N ALA A 31 10.51 10.54 9.22
CA ALA A 31 11.70 11.31 9.57
C ALA A 31 12.81 11.13 8.51
N LEU A 32 13.04 9.89 8.06
CA LEU A 32 14.00 9.58 7.00
C LEU A 32 13.64 10.27 5.66
N GLN A 33 12.34 10.36 5.35
CA GLN A 33 11.82 11.05 4.17
C GLN A 33 11.89 12.59 4.26
N GLY A 34 12.37 13.13 5.38
CA GLY A 34 12.54 14.57 5.58
C GLY A 34 11.28 15.32 6.04
N ILE A 35 10.22 14.61 6.43
CA ILE A 35 8.97 15.23 6.87
C ILE A 35 9.19 15.96 8.19
N GLY A 36 8.79 17.22 8.30
CA GLY A 36 9.00 18.04 9.51
C GLY A 36 8.32 17.48 10.76
N TRP A 37 8.96 17.64 11.93
CA TRP A 37 8.54 17.02 13.20
C TRP A 37 7.07 17.25 13.58
N MET A 38 6.57 18.49 13.43
CA MET A 38 5.16 18.82 13.71
C MET A 38 4.18 18.02 12.84
N VAL A 39 4.50 17.86 11.55
CA VAL A 39 3.68 17.08 10.61
C VAL A 39 3.71 15.61 11.00
N ARG A 40 4.88 15.06 11.34
CA ARG A 40 5.00 13.66 11.79
C ARG A 40 4.18 13.38 13.04
N LYS A 41 4.16 14.30 14.01
CA LYS A 41 3.32 14.19 15.21
C LYS A 41 1.83 14.20 14.87
N ALA A 42 1.39 15.12 14.00
CA ALA A 42 0.00 15.16 13.56
C ALA A 42 -0.41 13.86 12.85
N VAL A 43 0.42 13.36 11.92
CA VAL A 43 0.19 12.07 11.23
C VAL A 43 0.13 10.90 12.21
N GLY A 44 1.05 10.85 13.18
CA GLY A 44 1.06 9.80 14.21
C GLY A 44 -0.20 9.78 15.07
N LEU A 45 -0.83 10.94 15.32
CA LEU A 45 -2.08 11.05 16.06
C LEU A 45 -3.33 10.77 15.20
N ALA A 46 -3.26 11.01 13.89
CA ALA A 46 -4.40 10.83 12.98
C ALA A 46 -4.63 9.35 12.62
N THR A 47 -5.89 8.91 12.62
CA THR A 47 -6.28 7.57 12.16
C THR A 47 -6.56 7.61 10.67
N LEU A 48 -5.85 6.78 9.92
CA LEU A 48 -5.94 6.68 8.47
C LEU A 48 -7.06 5.72 8.07
N THR A 49 -7.93 6.14 7.15
CA THR A 49 -8.92 5.29 6.50
C THR A 49 -8.72 5.34 4.99
N LEU A 50 -8.62 4.17 4.37
CA LEU A 50 -8.53 3.99 2.93
C LEU A 50 -9.91 3.67 2.37
N HIS A 51 -10.29 4.35 1.31
CA HIS A 51 -11.42 4.00 0.47
C HIS A 51 -10.85 3.42 -0.83
N VAL A 52 -10.89 2.11 -0.95
CA VAL A 52 -10.23 1.38 -2.03
C VAL A 52 -11.26 1.00 -3.08
N LYS A 53 -10.94 1.27 -4.35
CA LYS A 53 -11.66 0.79 -5.53
C LYS A 53 -10.70 0.03 -6.43
N GLN A 54 -10.92 -1.26 -6.59
CA GLN A 54 -10.11 -2.13 -7.45
C GLN A 54 -10.95 -2.64 -8.62
N TYR A 55 -10.43 -2.52 -9.84
CA TYR A 55 -11.14 -2.87 -11.07
C TYR A 55 -10.17 -3.17 -12.21
N GLU A 56 -10.63 -3.89 -13.23
CA GLU A 56 -9.90 -4.05 -14.49
C GLU A 56 -10.22 -2.89 -15.42
N GLY A 57 -9.22 -2.36 -16.12
CA GLY A 57 -9.39 -1.24 -17.04
C GLY A 57 -8.20 -1.09 -17.99
N ALA A 58 -8.34 -0.22 -19.00
CA ALA A 58 -7.25 0.02 -19.94
C ALA A 58 -5.97 0.49 -19.21
N PRO A 59 -4.78 0.09 -19.68
CA PRO A 59 -3.51 0.64 -19.19
C PRO A 59 -3.50 2.17 -19.32
N LYS A 60 -2.73 2.82 -18.46
CA LYS A 60 -2.52 4.27 -18.51
C LYS A 60 -1.14 4.58 -19.08
N PRO A 61 -0.91 5.74 -19.71
CA PRO A 61 0.43 6.17 -20.07
C PRO A 61 1.40 6.06 -18.86
N PRO A 62 2.69 5.75 -19.07
CA PRO A 62 3.38 5.62 -20.35
C PRO A 62 3.21 4.27 -21.06
N SER A 63 2.45 3.33 -20.48
CA SER A 63 2.18 2.03 -21.10
C SER A 63 1.53 2.18 -22.48
N THR A 64 2.00 1.39 -23.44
CA THR A 64 1.42 1.25 -24.79
C THR A 64 0.64 -0.05 -24.98
N ALA A 65 0.54 -0.86 -23.92
CA ALA A 65 -0.23 -2.09 -23.93
C ALA A 65 -1.73 -1.82 -24.15
N THR A 66 -2.43 -2.78 -24.75
CA THR A 66 -3.86 -2.68 -25.05
C THR A 66 -4.72 -3.53 -24.14
N ASP A 67 -4.16 -4.59 -23.57
CA ASP A 67 -4.89 -5.51 -22.72
C ASP A 67 -5.22 -4.84 -21.37
N PRO A 68 -6.42 -5.05 -20.81
CA PRO A 68 -6.77 -4.52 -19.51
C PRO A 68 -5.81 -4.97 -18.42
N VAL A 69 -5.58 -4.07 -17.47
CA VAL A 69 -4.76 -4.30 -16.27
C VAL A 69 -5.54 -3.92 -15.03
N THR A 70 -5.12 -4.45 -13.90
CA THR A 70 -5.73 -4.11 -12.60
C THR A 70 -5.39 -2.66 -12.23
N HIS A 71 -6.42 -1.88 -11.91
CA HIS A 71 -6.32 -0.57 -11.29
C HIS A 71 -6.69 -0.69 -9.81
N ILE A 72 -5.97 0.04 -8.96
CA ILE A 72 -6.30 0.20 -7.55
C ILE A 72 -6.25 1.68 -7.23
N ASP A 73 -7.42 2.28 -7.07
CA ASP A 73 -7.59 3.67 -6.68
C ASP A 73 -7.90 3.74 -5.19
N ILE A 74 -7.14 4.56 -4.45
CA ILE A 74 -7.23 4.68 -3.00
C ILE A 74 -7.37 6.16 -2.64
N ASP A 75 -8.52 6.51 -2.09
CA ASP A 75 -8.72 7.80 -1.43
C ASP A 75 -8.47 7.64 0.06
N GLN A 76 -7.47 8.37 0.59
CA GLN A 76 -7.15 8.34 2.01
C GLN A 76 -7.81 9.49 2.72
N THR A 77 -8.40 9.20 3.89
CA THR A 77 -8.87 10.21 4.82
C THR A 77 -8.18 10.03 6.16
N ALA A 78 -7.93 11.13 6.86
CA ALA A 78 -7.27 11.13 8.15
C ALA A 78 -8.06 11.98 9.14
N THR A 79 -8.19 11.50 10.37
CA THR A 79 -8.90 12.23 11.44
C THR A 79 -8.16 13.50 11.85
N GLY A 80 -8.85 14.41 12.54
CA GLY A 80 -8.21 15.58 13.17
C GLY A 80 -7.75 16.66 12.19
N GLY A 81 -8.36 16.74 11.01
CA GLY A 81 -8.09 17.78 10.01
C GLY A 81 -6.79 17.56 9.20
N VAL A 82 -6.12 16.41 9.36
CA VAL A 82 -4.98 16.05 8.52
C VAL A 82 -5.48 15.79 7.09
N LYS A 83 -4.87 16.46 6.12
CA LYS A 83 -5.23 16.30 4.71
C LYS A 83 -4.86 14.88 4.25
N GLY A 84 -5.81 14.19 3.62
CA GLY A 84 -5.58 12.90 3.00
C GLY A 84 -4.72 12.99 1.73
N THR A 85 -4.32 11.83 1.22
CA THR A 85 -3.65 11.67 -0.08
C THR A 85 -4.46 10.72 -0.97
N LYS A 86 -4.10 10.65 -2.25
CA LYS A 86 -4.70 9.70 -3.20
C LYS A 86 -3.60 8.82 -3.77
N GLU A 87 -3.84 7.53 -3.89
CA GLU A 87 -2.96 6.62 -4.61
C GLU A 87 -3.73 5.99 -5.77
N ASN A 88 -3.31 6.26 -7.01
CA ASN A 88 -3.90 5.64 -8.19
C ASN A 88 -2.88 4.71 -8.81
N ARG A 89 -3.09 3.40 -8.69
CA ARG A 89 -2.16 2.37 -9.17
C ARG A 89 -2.69 1.73 -10.44
N CYS A 90 -1.77 1.43 -11.36
CA CYS A 90 -1.98 0.62 -12.54
C CYS A 90 -0.94 -0.50 -12.46
N LEU A 91 -1.38 -1.76 -12.37
CA LEU A 91 -0.51 -2.90 -12.11
C LEU A 91 0.05 -3.43 -13.44
N ASP A 92 0.99 -2.67 -13.99
CA ASP A 92 1.66 -2.95 -15.26
C ASP A 92 3.17 -2.66 -15.22
N LEU A 93 3.71 -2.42 -14.02
CA LEU A 93 5.11 -2.13 -13.75
C LEU A 93 5.66 -0.89 -14.50
N GLU A 94 4.78 0.04 -14.90
CA GLU A 94 5.20 1.31 -15.51
C GLU A 94 5.27 2.44 -14.47
N PHE A 95 6.38 3.18 -14.49
CA PHE A 95 6.55 4.36 -13.62
C PHE A 95 5.64 5.51 -14.04
N ARG A 96 4.94 6.09 -13.06
CA ARG A 96 4.06 7.23 -13.25
C ARG A 96 4.32 8.29 -12.21
N GLU A 97 4.35 9.54 -12.66
CA GLU A 97 4.52 10.69 -11.79
C GLU A 97 3.26 10.93 -10.94
N HIS A 98 3.49 11.31 -9.69
CA HIS A 98 2.46 11.73 -8.76
C HIS A 98 3.05 12.79 -7.84
N ALA A 99 2.23 13.77 -7.45
CA ALA A 99 2.61 14.73 -6.44
C ALA A 99 1.50 14.86 -5.39
N ASP A 100 1.92 14.91 -4.13
CA ASP A 100 1.03 15.17 -3.01
C ASP A 100 1.66 16.16 -2.01
N TRP A 101 0.86 16.58 -1.04
CA TRP A 101 1.24 17.62 -0.08
C TRP A 101 2.25 17.13 0.97
N LEU A 102 2.31 15.83 1.23
CA LEU A 102 3.13 15.23 2.26
C LEU A 102 4.51 14.88 1.71
N PHE A 103 4.57 14.26 0.53
CA PHE A 103 5.79 13.72 -0.06
C PHE A 103 6.35 14.55 -1.21
N GLY A 104 5.61 15.54 -1.73
CA GLY A 104 6.04 16.30 -2.90
C GLY A 104 6.03 15.45 -4.17
N SER A 105 6.99 15.67 -5.07
CA SER A 105 7.06 14.97 -6.36
C SER A 105 7.64 13.57 -6.22
N CYS A 106 6.89 12.58 -6.66
CA CYS A 106 7.27 11.17 -6.67
C CYS A 106 6.99 10.55 -8.04
N ARG A 107 7.62 9.41 -8.30
CA ARG A 107 7.17 8.48 -9.34
C ARG A 107 6.97 7.10 -8.73
N GLY A 108 5.91 6.42 -9.12
CA GLY A 108 5.57 5.10 -8.60
C GLY A 108 5.24 4.11 -9.70
N GLN A 109 5.54 2.85 -9.44
CA GLN A 109 5.13 1.71 -10.25
C GLN A 109 4.52 0.63 -9.35
N SER A 110 3.69 -0.23 -9.93
CA SER A 110 3.04 -1.32 -9.19
C SER A 110 2.84 -2.53 -10.11
N ASP A 111 2.85 -3.72 -9.53
CA ASP A 111 2.62 -4.96 -10.27
C ASP A 111 2.17 -6.07 -9.31
N TRP A 112 1.69 -7.18 -9.85
CA TRP A 112 1.46 -8.41 -9.12
C TRP A 112 2.76 -9.15 -8.84
N ARG A 113 2.89 -9.79 -7.66
CA ARG A 113 4.02 -10.68 -7.33
C ARG A 113 3.57 -12.00 -6.70
N SER A 114 4.32 -13.05 -7.01
CA SER A 114 4.37 -14.28 -6.25
C SER A 114 5.37 -14.16 -5.09
N PRO A 115 5.29 -15.00 -4.05
CA PRO A 115 6.22 -14.96 -2.93
C PRO A 115 7.69 -15.09 -3.34
N ALA A 116 7.97 -15.92 -4.36
CA ALA A 116 9.33 -16.17 -4.86
C ALA A 116 9.97 -14.96 -5.57
N GLU A 117 9.17 -13.99 -6.04
CA GLU A 117 9.66 -12.76 -6.67
C GLU A 117 10.01 -11.67 -5.65
N ILE A 118 9.77 -11.91 -4.35
CA ILE A 118 10.04 -10.94 -3.28
C ILE A 118 11.39 -11.27 -2.64
N GLU A 119 12.40 -10.47 -2.96
CA GLU A 119 13.78 -10.74 -2.53
C GLU A 119 14.08 -10.28 -1.10
N ASP A 120 13.62 -9.06 -0.74
CA ASP A 120 13.91 -8.46 0.55
C ASP A 120 13.32 -9.27 1.72
N GLU A 121 14.18 -9.55 2.71
CA GLU A 121 13.87 -10.42 3.85
C GLU A 121 12.70 -9.92 4.69
N PHE A 122 12.56 -8.60 4.85
CA PHE A 122 11.47 -8.01 5.59
C PHE A 122 10.18 -8.03 4.76
N LEU A 123 10.27 -7.67 3.49
CA LEU A 123 9.12 -7.61 2.59
C LEU A 123 8.46 -8.97 2.36
N LYS A 124 9.20 -10.07 2.39
CA LYS A 124 8.66 -11.43 2.18
C LYS A 124 8.12 -12.10 3.46
N LYS A 125 8.24 -11.46 4.61
CA LYS A 125 7.94 -12.08 5.91
C LYS A 125 6.46 -12.02 6.29
N GLY A 126 5.95 -13.14 6.80
CA GLY A 126 4.72 -13.20 7.61
C GLY A 126 3.43 -13.30 6.82
N TRP A 127 3.50 -13.54 5.52
CA TRP A 127 2.33 -13.69 4.64
C TRP A 127 1.63 -15.03 4.83
N LEU A 128 0.31 -15.02 4.69
CA LEU A 128 -0.46 -16.23 4.49
C LEU A 128 -0.18 -16.76 3.07
N GLU A 129 -0.07 -18.09 2.96
CA GLU A 129 0.26 -18.78 1.71
C GLU A 129 -0.81 -19.84 1.38
N GLY A 130 -0.79 -20.30 0.12
CA GLY A 130 -1.70 -21.31 -0.40
C GLY A 130 -2.78 -20.74 -1.32
N ASP A 131 -3.57 -21.64 -1.90
CA ASP A 131 -4.52 -21.32 -2.98
C ASP A 131 -5.58 -20.27 -2.58
N ALA A 132 -5.89 -20.17 -1.30
CA ALA A 132 -6.82 -19.17 -0.76
C ALA A 132 -6.30 -17.73 -0.89
N GLU A 133 -4.98 -17.54 -0.91
CA GLU A 133 -4.34 -16.22 -1.02
C GLU A 133 -3.82 -15.93 -2.43
N SER A 134 -3.54 -16.98 -3.21
CA SER A 134 -3.10 -16.93 -4.62
C SER A 134 -4.23 -16.57 -5.58
N THR A 135 -5.00 -15.52 -5.27
CA THR A 135 -6.21 -15.16 -6.03
C THR A 135 -5.96 -14.17 -7.17
N GLY A 136 -4.79 -13.55 -7.22
CA GLY A 136 -4.39 -12.65 -8.29
C GLY A 136 -4.15 -13.36 -9.63
N PRO A 137 -3.90 -12.59 -10.70
CA PRO A 137 -3.60 -13.14 -12.03
C PRO A 137 -2.43 -14.14 -11.96
N GLN A 138 -2.54 -15.26 -12.68
CA GLN A 138 -1.53 -16.32 -12.74
C GLN A 138 -1.17 -16.91 -11.35
N GLY A 139 -2.08 -16.84 -10.38
CA GLY A 139 -1.84 -17.36 -9.02
C GLY A 139 -0.94 -16.47 -8.18
N LYS A 140 -0.68 -15.21 -8.60
CA LYS A 140 0.05 -14.25 -7.79
C LYS A 140 -0.78 -13.86 -6.56
N SER A 141 -0.13 -13.72 -5.41
CA SER A 141 -0.78 -13.50 -4.11
C SER A 141 -0.52 -12.11 -3.51
N HIS A 142 0.32 -11.30 -4.15
CA HIS A 142 0.78 -10.04 -3.59
C HIS A 142 0.69 -8.90 -4.60
N VAL A 143 0.48 -7.69 -4.09
CA VAL A 143 0.70 -6.45 -4.87
C VAL A 143 2.03 -5.85 -4.44
N TYR A 144 2.87 -5.55 -5.41
CA TYR A 144 4.10 -4.81 -5.28
C TYR A 144 3.86 -3.33 -5.61
N SER A 145 4.50 -2.47 -4.84
CA SER A 145 4.49 -1.03 -5.02
C SER A 145 5.90 -0.51 -4.79
N HIS A 146 6.44 0.25 -5.74
CA HIS A 146 7.68 0.97 -5.54
C HIS A 146 7.52 2.43 -5.89
N VAL A 147 7.99 3.30 -5.00
CA VAL A 147 7.93 4.75 -5.14
C VAL A 147 9.31 5.32 -4.97
N GLU A 148 9.68 6.25 -5.85
CA GLU A 148 10.90 7.04 -5.77
C GLU A 148 10.52 8.51 -5.66
N ASN A 149 11.14 9.20 -4.70
CA ASN A 149 10.99 10.64 -4.59
C ASN A 149 11.94 11.35 -5.55
N VAL A 150 11.41 12.27 -6.35
CA VAL A 150 12.18 12.95 -7.40
C VAL A 150 13.14 13.98 -6.81
N ASP A 151 12.76 14.61 -5.69
CA ASP A 151 13.46 15.79 -5.16
C ASP A 151 14.38 15.46 -3.95
N ASN A 152 13.97 14.50 -3.12
CA ASN A 152 14.58 14.18 -1.81
C ASN A 152 15.25 12.81 -1.74
N GLY A 153 15.26 12.06 -2.85
CA GLY A 153 16.12 10.88 -3.08
C GLY A 153 15.83 9.64 -2.24
N TRP A 154 14.68 9.57 -1.56
CA TRP A 154 14.25 8.36 -0.85
C TRP A 154 13.41 7.45 -1.75
N THR A 155 13.44 6.15 -1.45
CA THR A 155 12.58 5.14 -2.08
C THR A 155 11.70 4.46 -1.04
N ALA A 156 10.51 4.02 -1.44
CA ALA A 156 9.62 3.20 -0.61
C ALA A 156 9.12 2.00 -1.41
N THR A 157 9.50 0.80 -0.97
CA THR A 157 9.00 -0.46 -1.51
C THR A 157 7.99 -1.05 -0.55
N GLN A 158 6.86 -1.51 -1.08
CA GLN A 158 5.80 -2.14 -0.31
C GLN A 158 5.35 -3.43 -0.96
N ILE A 159 5.08 -4.43 -0.11
CA ILE A 159 4.37 -5.64 -0.48
C ILE A 159 3.06 -5.67 0.29
N TRP A 160 1.96 -5.88 -0.44
CA TRP A 160 0.61 -5.94 0.10
C TRP A 160 0.11 -7.38 0.04
N GLY A 161 -0.55 -7.83 1.09
CA GLY A 161 -1.03 -9.19 1.20
C GLY A 161 -1.88 -9.37 2.45
N PHE A 162 -2.16 -10.63 2.78
CA PHE A 162 -2.82 -10.98 4.03
C PHE A 162 -1.84 -11.69 4.97
N GLN A 163 -1.93 -11.36 6.25
CA GLN A 163 -1.15 -12.00 7.31
C GLN A 163 -2.09 -12.54 8.38
N GLU A 164 -1.64 -13.58 9.10
CA GLU A 164 -2.27 -13.98 10.35
C GLU A 164 -1.70 -13.11 11.49
N ILE A 165 -2.56 -12.33 12.12
CA ILE A 165 -2.21 -11.44 13.22
C ILE A 165 -3.28 -11.62 14.30
N ASP A 166 -2.85 -12.01 15.50
CA ASP A 166 -3.72 -12.39 16.63
C ASP A 166 -4.77 -13.44 16.24
N GLY A 167 -4.37 -14.45 15.45
CA GLY A 167 -5.24 -15.52 14.95
C GLY A 167 -6.28 -15.07 13.93
N GLN A 168 -6.13 -13.86 13.37
CA GLN A 168 -7.06 -13.29 12.40
C GLN A 168 -6.36 -12.97 11.08
N ARG A 169 -7.01 -13.30 9.97
CA ARG A 169 -6.59 -12.91 8.62
C ARG A 169 -6.80 -11.41 8.42
N ARG A 170 -5.71 -10.65 8.30
CA ARG A 170 -5.73 -9.19 8.20
C ARG A 170 -4.99 -8.72 6.96
N TYR A 171 -5.56 -7.71 6.29
CA TYR A 171 -4.88 -7.02 5.21
C TYR A 171 -3.71 -6.23 5.80
N ALA A 172 -2.52 -6.43 5.24
CA ALA A 172 -1.31 -5.79 5.70
C ALA A 172 -0.43 -5.33 4.54
N ARG A 173 0.45 -4.38 4.85
CA ARG A 173 1.52 -3.91 3.99
C ARG A 173 2.83 -3.99 4.76
N ASN A 174 3.82 -4.69 4.24
CA ASN A 174 5.19 -4.56 4.72
C ASN A 174 5.87 -3.50 3.86
N LEU A 175 6.58 -2.57 4.48
CA LEU A 175 7.22 -1.44 3.83
C LEU A 175 8.70 -1.37 4.20
N VAL A 176 9.53 -1.07 3.20
CA VAL A 176 10.93 -0.67 3.38
C VAL A 176 11.08 0.70 2.76
N VAL A 177 11.45 1.68 3.58
CA VAL A 177 11.81 3.03 3.15
C VAL A 177 13.31 3.18 3.26
N ALA A 178 13.97 3.54 2.17
CA ALA A 178 15.41 3.69 2.11
C ALA A 178 15.80 5.08 1.63
N LYS A 179 16.89 5.61 2.17
CA LYS A 179 17.54 6.84 1.72
C LYS A 179 19.01 6.77 2.10
N ASP A 180 19.88 7.01 1.13
CA ASP A 180 21.33 6.86 1.28
C ASP A 180 21.69 5.45 1.79
N ASP A 181 22.43 5.34 2.90
CA ASP A 181 22.83 4.10 3.56
C ASP A 181 21.82 3.61 4.63
N LYS A 182 20.69 4.32 4.79
CA LYS A 182 19.71 4.04 5.84
C LYS A 182 18.47 3.38 5.26
N LYS A 183 17.92 2.44 6.03
CA LYS A 183 16.60 1.85 5.78
C LYS A 183 15.75 1.81 7.05
N VAL A 184 14.45 1.95 6.89
CA VAL A 184 13.43 1.77 7.92
C VAL A 184 12.43 0.74 7.41
N GLU A 185 12.17 -0.27 8.23
CA GLU A 185 11.27 -1.37 7.95
C GLU A 185 10.08 -1.28 8.90
N PHE A 186 8.86 -1.39 8.39
CA PHE A 186 7.66 -1.32 9.21
C PHE A 186 6.47 -1.97 8.51
N ARG A 187 5.52 -2.48 9.31
CA ARG A 187 4.26 -3.07 8.84
C ARG A 187 3.07 -2.19 9.19
N LEU A 188 2.19 -1.99 8.21
CA LEU A 188 0.85 -1.42 8.42
C LEU A 188 -0.21 -2.51 8.33
N VAL A 189 -1.16 -2.49 9.26
CA VAL A 189 -2.24 -3.47 9.36
C VAL A 189 -3.57 -2.75 9.26
N TYR A 190 -4.53 -3.33 8.53
CA TYR A 190 -5.81 -2.70 8.24
C TYR A 190 -6.99 -3.56 8.70
N ASP A 191 -7.95 -2.88 9.31
CA ASP A 191 -9.26 -3.38 9.66
C ASP A 191 -10.24 -3.12 8.52
N TYR A 192 -10.94 -4.16 8.05
CA TYR A 192 -12.05 -3.99 7.12
C TYR A 192 -13.25 -3.38 7.86
N LEU A 193 -13.82 -2.33 7.28
CA LEU A 193 -14.99 -1.62 7.81
C LEU A 193 -16.26 -1.87 6.99
N GLY A 194 -16.16 -2.59 5.87
CA GLY A 194 -17.28 -2.84 4.96
C GLY A 194 -17.05 -2.29 3.55
N GLU A 195 -18.10 -2.34 2.75
CA GLU A 195 -18.10 -1.76 1.41
C GLU A 195 -17.95 -0.22 1.46
N ASN A 196 -17.56 0.37 0.33
CA ASN A 196 -17.63 1.83 0.22
C ASN A 196 -19.09 2.26 0.26
N ASP A 197 -19.35 3.44 0.80
CA ASP A 197 -20.71 4.00 0.80
C ASP A 197 -21.18 4.14 -0.66
N ALA A 198 -22.44 3.81 -0.94
CA ALA A 198 -23.01 4.02 -2.27
C ALA A 198 -22.93 5.51 -2.60
N ALA A 199 -22.36 5.84 -3.75
CA ALA A 199 -22.26 7.21 -4.27
C ALA A 199 -23.63 7.82 -4.55
#